data_AF-A0A4Q8XY63-F1
#
_entry.id   AF-A0A4Q8XY63-F1
#
_cell.length_a   1.000
_cell.length_b   1.000
_cell.length_c   1.000
_cell.angle_alpha   90.00
_cell.angle_beta   90.00
_cell.angle_gamma   90.00
#
_symmetry.space_group_name_H-M   'P 1'
#
loop_
_entity.id
_entity.type
_entity.pdbx_description
1 polymer ?
#
loop_
_entity_poly.entity_id
_entity_poly.type
_entity_poly.pdbx_seq_one_letter_code
_entity_poly.pdbx_strand_id
1 'polypeptide(L)'
;MKVPGAPRAVCFRRLRSSTMSRHGTGCLSMFLSNFFRPRDSLAVSVGNKPHTFKGGTIVAQAEWEPQQRDGSRMAVGYTSYRGDLVPVYDLAAKLGFGSCRSPLIVIVATEAGHVAFIVNELVKYDERSTTTIDLDDLFGGLKRAA
;
A
#
# COMPACT_ATOMS: atom_id res chain seq x y z
N MET A 1 -1.15 -24.51 -30.54
CA MET A 1 -1.98 -23.42 -29.98
C MET A 1 -1.63 -23.29 -28.50
N LYS A 2 -1.05 -22.16 -28.09
CA LYS A 2 -0.43 -21.95 -26.77
C LYS A 2 -1.35 -21.05 -25.94
N VAL A 3 -1.91 -21.58 -24.86
CA VAL A 3 -2.79 -20.84 -23.94
C VAL A 3 -1.91 -19.89 -23.09
N PRO A 4 -2.25 -18.60 -22.91
CA PRO A 4 -1.51 -17.72 -22.00
C PRO A 4 -1.82 -18.08 -20.54
N GLY A 5 -0.77 -18.21 -19.74
CA GLY A 5 -0.83 -18.61 -18.34
C GLY A 5 -1.58 -17.60 -17.46
N ALA A 6 -2.38 -18.12 -16.55
CA ALA A 6 -3.04 -17.36 -15.50
C ALA A 6 -2.02 -16.62 -14.61
N PRO A 7 -2.34 -15.41 -14.10
CA PRO A 7 -1.51 -14.73 -13.13
C PRO A 7 -1.47 -15.55 -11.84
N ARG A 8 -0.26 -15.98 -11.45
CA ARG A 8 -0.02 -16.65 -10.18
C ARG A 8 -0.19 -15.63 -9.05
N ALA A 9 -1.33 -15.68 -8.37
CA ALA A 9 -1.48 -15.04 -7.07
C ALA A 9 -0.47 -15.68 -6.10
N VAL A 10 0.41 -14.87 -5.50
CA VAL A 10 1.34 -15.33 -4.47
C VAL A 10 0.55 -15.53 -3.18
N CYS A 11 0.35 -16.79 -2.83
CA CYS A 11 -0.28 -17.22 -1.60
C CYS A 11 0.78 -17.24 -0.48
N PHE A 12 0.64 -16.38 0.53
CA PHE A 12 1.47 -16.49 1.74
C PHE A 12 0.99 -17.67 2.59
N ARG A 13 1.85 -18.69 2.73
CA ARG A 13 1.60 -19.83 3.61
C ARG A 13 1.53 -19.37 5.07
N ARG A 14 0.47 -19.84 5.74
CA ARG A 14 0.32 -19.87 7.20
C ARG A 14 1.51 -20.58 7.84
N LEU A 15 2.35 -19.87 8.60
CA LEU A 15 3.38 -20.52 9.41
C LEU A 15 2.75 -21.03 10.70
N ARG A 16 2.64 -22.36 10.79
CA ARG A 16 2.57 -23.07 12.06
C ARG A 16 3.86 -22.79 12.84
N SER A 17 3.69 -22.60 14.14
CA SER A 17 4.78 -22.57 15.12
C SER A 17 5.62 -23.84 15.01
N SER A 18 6.93 -23.69 14.86
CA SER A 18 7.85 -24.82 15.07
C SER A 18 9.22 -24.32 15.51
N THR A 19 9.59 -24.86 16.66
CA THR A 19 10.91 -24.93 17.29
C THR A 19 12.04 -25.25 16.31
N MET A 20 13.22 -24.70 16.63
CA MET A 20 14.48 -24.78 15.88
C MET A 20 14.83 -26.19 15.37
N SER A 21 15.32 -26.28 14.13
CA SER A 21 16.34 -27.24 13.72
C SER A 21 17.16 -26.69 12.54
N ARG A 22 18.46 -27.00 12.55
CA ARG A 22 19.52 -26.45 11.70
C ARG A 22 19.61 -27.16 10.34
N HIS A 23 20.23 -26.45 9.38
CA HIS A 23 20.73 -26.85 8.06
C HIS A 23 19.82 -26.64 6.84
N GLY A 24 20.35 -25.87 5.88
CA GLY A 24 19.92 -25.86 4.48
C GLY A 24 19.58 -24.47 3.93
N THR A 25 20.54 -23.84 3.24
CA THR A 25 20.36 -22.76 2.25
C THR A 25 19.30 -21.70 2.58
N GLY A 26 19.67 -20.73 3.40
CA GLY A 26 18.81 -19.62 3.78
C GLY A 26 18.56 -18.67 2.61
N CYS A 27 17.37 -18.75 2.02
CA CYS A 27 16.76 -17.63 1.32
C CYS A 27 16.86 -16.40 2.22
N LEU A 28 17.49 -15.33 1.74
CA LEU A 28 17.48 -14.01 2.36
C LEU A 28 16.07 -13.43 2.26
N SER A 29 15.16 -13.94 3.08
CA SER A 29 13.90 -13.29 3.44
C SER A 29 14.27 -12.13 4.35
N MET A 30 14.55 -10.96 3.75
CA MET A 30 14.84 -9.77 4.54
C MET A 30 13.61 -9.38 5.38
N PHE A 31 13.95 -9.13 6.63
CA PHE A 31 13.13 -8.84 7.79
C PHE A 31 12.11 -7.71 7.57
N LEU A 32 10.84 -7.99 7.88
CA LEU A 32 9.81 -7.00 8.13
C LEU A 32 10.09 -6.33 9.49
N SER A 33 10.98 -5.33 9.51
CA SER A 33 11.21 -4.50 10.68
C SER A 33 10.52 -3.15 10.52
N ASN A 34 9.35 -3.02 11.17
CA ASN A 34 8.85 -1.87 11.93
C ASN A 34 7.32 -1.86 11.90
N PHE A 35 6.72 -2.72 12.72
CA PHE A 35 5.34 -2.54 13.16
C PHE A 35 5.28 -1.26 14.01
N PHE A 36 4.90 -0.14 13.39
CA PHE A 36 4.58 1.08 14.12
C PHE A 36 3.36 0.84 15.01
N ARG A 37 3.42 1.31 16.25
CA ARG A 37 2.34 1.19 17.23
C ARG A 37 1.13 2.07 16.82
N PRO A 38 -0.12 1.67 17.12
CA PRO A 38 -1.35 2.38 16.69
C PRO A 38 -1.60 3.77 17.30
N ARG A 39 -0.61 4.42 17.93
CA ARG A 39 -0.83 5.64 18.73
C ARG A 39 -0.26 6.93 18.17
N ASP A 40 0.63 6.85 17.18
CA ASP A 40 1.06 8.05 16.47
C ASP A 40 0.11 8.26 15.29
N SER A 41 -0.57 9.40 15.28
CA SER A 41 -1.25 9.88 14.08
C SER A 41 -0.18 10.07 13.00
N LEU A 42 -0.29 9.32 11.91
CA LEU A 42 0.66 9.34 10.80
C LEU A 42 0.06 10.08 9.61
N ALA A 43 0.92 10.78 8.88
CA ALA A 43 0.63 11.40 7.61
C ALA A 43 1.62 10.90 6.56
N VAL A 44 1.26 11.05 5.29
CA VAL A 44 2.14 10.76 4.15
C VAL A 44 2.60 12.07 3.52
N SER A 45 3.87 12.15 3.16
CA SER A 45 4.36 13.31 2.43
C SER A 45 4.23 13.08 0.93
N VAL A 46 3.56 14.01 0.25
CA VAL A 46 3.46 14.05 -1.21
C VAL A 46 3.72 15.48 -1.66
N GLY A 47 4.61 15.67 -2.64
CA GLY A 47 4.97 17.02 -3.10
C GLY A 47 5.53 17.93 -1.99
N ASN A 48 6.25 17.36 -1.02
CA ASN A 48 6.79 18.04 0.18
C ASN A 48 5.72 18.59 1.13
N LYS A 49 4.50 18.03 1.10
CA LYS A 49 3.42 18.41 2.01
C LYS A 49 2.88 17.18 2.74
N PRO A 50 2.67 17.24 4.07
CA PRO A 50 2.05 16.16 4.82
C PRO A 50 0.55 16.08 4.54
N HIS A 51 0.07 14.85 4.37
CA HIS A 51 -1.32 14.53 4.10
C HIS A 51 -1.86 13.40 4.98
N THR A 52 -3.07 13.57 5.50
CA THR A 52 -3.90 12.49 6.07
C THR A 52 -4.99 12.08 5.09
N PHE A 53 -5.72 11.02 5.42
CA PHE A 53 -6.82 10.52 4.61
C PHE A 53 -8.16 10.74 5.33
N LYS A 54 -9.12 11.37 4.66
CA LYS A 54 -10.52 11.37 5.10
C LYS A 54 -11.18 10.11 4.57
N GLY A 55 -11.97 9.45 5.42
CA GLY A 55 -12.58 8.15 5.09
C GLY A 55 -11.61 6.96 5.19
N GLY A 56 -10.42 7.16 5.77
CA GLY A 56 -9.48 6.06 6.00
C GLY A 56 -8.39 6.34 7.03
N THR A 57 -7.69 5.29 7.43
CA THR A 57 -6.59 5.36 8.41
C THR A 57 -5.43 4.50 7.95
N ILE A 58 -4.20 4.99 8.11
CA ILE A 58 -2.98 4.21 7.81
C ILE A 58 -2.86 3.10 8.85
N VAL A 59 -2.86 1.84 8.39
CA VAL A 59 -2.81 0.65 9.26
C VAL A 59 -1.56 -0.19 9.10
N ALA A 60 -0.79 0.04 8.03
CA ALA A 60 0.49 -0.60 7.80
C ALA A 60 1.33 0.18 6.78
N GLN A 61 2.63 -0.14 6.75
CA GLN A 61 3.55 0.27 5.70
C GLN A 61 4.45 -0.91 5.33
N ALA A 62 4.97 -0.88 4.12
CA ALA A 62 5.94 -1.87 3.64
C ALA A 62 6.76 -1.29 2.49
N GLU A 63 7.92 -1.88 2.24
CA GLU A 63 8.59 -1.73 0.96
C GLU A 63 7.89 -2.63 -0.08
N TRP A 64 7.73 -2.12 -1.29
CA TRP A 64 7.01 -2.75 -2.38
C TRP A 64 7.69 -2.44 -3.71
N GLU A 65 8.08 -3.51 -4.40
CA GLU A 65 8.60 -3.43 -5.76
C GLU A 65 7.54 -3.96 -6.73
N PRO A 66 7.13 -3.16 -7.73
CA PRO A 66 6.19 -3.64 -8.74
C PRO A 66 6.84 -4.72 -9.61
N GLN A 67 6.31 -5.94 -9.54
CA GLN A 67 6.73 -7.03 -10.44
C GLN A 67 6.33 -6.76 -11.91
N GLN A 68 5.29 -5.96 -12.15
CA GLN A 68 4.89 -5.47 -13.47
C GLN A 68 4.06 -4.20 -13.32
N ARG A 69 4.57 -3.05 -13.79
CA ARG A 69 3.75 -1.84 -13.96
C ARG A 69 3.03 -1.96 -15.30
N ASP A 70 1.81 -2.50 -15.28
CA ASP A 70 0.95 -2.53 -16.48
C ASP A 70 0.36 -1.13 -16.70
N GLY A 71 0.82 -0.44 -17.74
CA GLY A 71 0.49 0.97 -18.03
C GLY A 71 -0.97 1.25 -18.41
N SER A 72 -1.83 0.22 -18.42
CA SER A 72 -3.25 0.30 -18.78
C SER A 72 -4.21 0.32 -17.57
N ARG A 73 -3.71 0.03 -16.36
CA ARG A 73 -4.58 -0.17 -15.19
C ARG A 73 -4.73 1.09 -14.34
N MET A 74 -5.94 1.30 -13.81
CA MET A 74 -6.20 2.34 -12.81
C MET A 74 -5.28 2.21 -11.58
N ALA A 75 -4.86 0.98 -11.23
CA ALA A 75 -3.90 0.66 -10.19
C ALA A 75 -2.54 0.27 -10.80
N VAL A 76 -1.45 0.69 -10.16
CA VAL A 76 -0.06 0.40 -10.58
C VAL A 76 0.31 -1.08 -10.33
N GLY A 77 -0.37 -1.73 -9.38
CA GLY A 77 -0.20 -3.14 -9.09
C GLY A 77 -1.09 -3.58 -7.93
N TYR A 78 -0.72 -4.71 -7.32
CA TYR A 78 -1.40 -5.26 -6.15
C TYR A 78 -0.39 -5.73 -5.10
N THR A 79 -0.81 -5.69 -3.85
CA THR A 79 -0.10 -6.27 -2.70
C THR A 79 -1.06 -7.16 -1.90
N SER A 80 -0.58 -7.83 -0.86
CA SER A 80 -1.44 -8.56 0.06
C SER A 80 -1.34 -8.02 1.47
N TYR A 81 -2.50 -7.89 2.13
CA TYR A 81 -2.57 -7.53 3.54
C TYR A 81 -3.59 -8.41 4.23
N ARG A 82 -3.18 -9.11 5.30
CA ARG A 82 -4.03 -10.02 6.09
C ARG A 82 -4.81 -11.07 5.26
N GLY A 83 -4.29 -11.44 4.09
CA GLY A 83 -4.91 -12.41 3.19
C GLY A 83 -5.75 -11.78 2.07
N ASP A 84 -6.01 -10.48 2.11
CA ASP A 84 -6.73 -9.76 1.07
C ASP A 84 -5.77 -9.29 -0.03
N LEU A 85 -6.29 -9.23 -1.26
CA LEU A 85 -5.60 -8.60 -2.38
C LEU A 85 -5.90 -7.09 -2.36
N VAL A 86 -4.87 -6.28 -2.17
CA VAL A 86 -4.98 -4.83 -1.99
C VAL A 86 -4.43 -4.11 -3.24
N PRO A 87 -5.22 -3.28 -3.93
CA PRO A 87 -4.74 -2.51 -5.07
C PRO A 87 -3.74 -1.43 -4.61
N VAL A 88 -2.66 -1.27 -5.37
CA VAL A 88 -1.60 -0.28 -5.13
C VAL A 88 -1.70 0.84 -6.16
N TYR A 89 -1.80 2.08 -5.69
CA TYR A 89 -1.86 3.28 -6.51
C TYR A 89 -0.66 4.19 -6.26
N ASP A 90 -0.23 4.92 -7.29
CA ASP A 90 0.72 6.01 -7.13
C ASP A 90 -0.02 7.26 -6.65
N LEU A 91 0.21 7.66 -5.39
CA LEU A 91 -0.52 8.75 -4.78
C LEU A 91 -0.16 10.10 -5.39
N ALA A 92 1.13 10.30 -5.73
CA ALA A 92 1.57 11.51 -6.40
C ALA A 92 0.90 11.64 -7.78
N ALA A 93 0.79 10.53 -8.52
CA ALA A 93 0.14 10.54 -9.83
C ALA A 93 -1.36 10.83 -9.70
N LYS A 94 -2.03 10.24 -8.70
CA LYS A 94 -3.45 10.46 -8.42
C LYS A 94 -3.77 11.91 -8.05
N LEU A 95 -2.84 12.60 -7.41
CA LEU A 95 -2.97 14.00 -7.02
C LEU A 95 -2.43 14.98 -8.07
N GLY A 96 -1.89 14.50 -9.19
CA GLY A 96 -1.36 15.35 -10.27
C GLY A 96 0.05 15.89 -10.05
N PHE A 97 0.81 15.36 -9.08
CA PHE A 97 2.21 15.75 -8.81
C PHE A 97 3.25 14.95 -9.63
N GLY A 98 2.81 14.14 -10.59
CA GLY A 98 3.66 13.20 -11.33
C GLY A 98 3.85 11.87 -10.60
N SER A 99 4.67 10.97 -11.15
CA SER A 99 4.83 9.61 -10.60
C SER A 99 5.79 9.55 -9.41
N CYS A 100 5.41 8.86 -8.35
CA CYS A 100 6.31 8.48 -7.26
C CYS A 100 7.13 7.23 -7.63
N ARG A 101 8.45 7.30 -7.40
CA ARG A 101 9.40 6.17 -7.60
C ARG A 101 9.87 5.53 -6.30
N SER A 102 9.32 5.97 -5.16
CA SER A 102 9.61 5.37 -3.86
C SER A 102 9.19 3.90 -3.83
N PRO A 103 9.98 3.01 -3.18
CA PRO A 103 9.53 1.64 -2.91
C PRO A 103 8.53 1.61 -1.74
N LEU A 104 8.33 2.70 -1.01
CA LEU A 104 7.48 2.70 0.17
C LEU A 104 5.99 2.75 -0.21
N ILE A 105 5.22 1.81 0.33
CA ILE A 105 3.77 1.86 0.33
C ILE A 105 3.20 1.99 1.74
N VAL A 106 2.07 2.68 1.84
CA VAL A 106 1.18 2.63 3.00
C VAL A 106 -0.09 1.90 2.65
N ILE A 107 -0.64 1.16 3.62
CA ILE A 107 -1.96 0.54 3.51
C ILE A 107 -2.93 1.37 4.35
N VAL A 108 -3.99 1.82 3.72
CA VAL A 108 -5.07 2.60 4.32
C VAL A 108 -6.30 1.72 4.41
N ALA A 109 -6.80 1.55 5.64
CA ALA A 109 -8.10 0.93 5.89
C ALA A 109 -9.19 1.96 5.66
N THR A 110 -10.23 1.59 4.93
CA THR A 110 -11.40 2.41 4.59
C THR A 110 -12.67 1.62 4.90
N GLU A 111 -13.85 2.24 4.79
CA GLU A 111 -15.12 1.53 4.95
C GLU A 111 -15.34 0.44 3.89
N ALA A 112 -14.75 0.60 2.70
CA ALA A 112 -14.88 -0.34 1.58
C ALA A 112 -13.82 -1.45 1.56
N GLY A 113 -12.83 -1.41 2.47
CA GLY A 113 -11.76 -2.40 2.55
C GLY A 113 -10.39 -1.75 2.72
N HIS A 114 -9.40 -2.24 1.98
CA HIS A 114 -8.02 -1.74 2.05
C HIS A 114 -7.56 -1.23 0.69
N VAL A 115 -6.81 -0.14 0.70
CA VAL A 115 -6.10 0.39 -0.46
C VAL A 115 -4.66 0.70 -0.09
N ALA A 116 -3.74 0.51 -1.02
CA ALA A 116 -2.34 0.83 -0.83
C ALA A 116 -1.90 1.99 -1.72
N PHE A 117 -1.03 2.83 -1.18
CA PHE A 117 -0.49 4.00 -1.87
C PHE A 117 1.02 3.99 -1.84
N ILE A 118 1.66 4.19 -2.98
CA ILE A 118 3.08 4.52 -3.10
C ILE A 118 3.26 5.96 -2.62
N VAL A 119 4.18 6.16 -1.67
CA VAL A 119 4.43 7.46 -1.03
C VAL A 119 5.92 7.72 -0.85
N ASN A 120 6.32 8.99 -0.74
CA ASN A 120 7.73 9.34 -0.56
C ASN A 120 8.22 8.95 0.85
N GLU A 121 7.46 9.36 1.87
CA GLU A 121 7.82 9.17 3.27
C GLU A 121 6.55 9.18 4.13
N LEU A 122 6.61 8.52 5.29
CA LEU A 122 5.66 8.76 6.38
C LEU A 122 6.26 9.79 7.32
N VAL A 123 5.40 10.71 7.75
CA VAL A 123 5.75 11.77 8.68
C VAL A 123 4.78 11.76 9.85
N LYS A 124 5.22 12.32 10.98
CA LYS A 124 4.32 12.52 12.11
C LYS A 124 3.24 13.53 11.72
N TYR A 125 2.00 13.22 12.07
CA TYR A 125 0.91 14.16 11.91
C TYR A 125 1.14 15.42 12.74
N ASP A 126 0.89 16.55 12.11
CA ASP A 126 0.84 17.87 12.74
C ASP A 126 -0.38 18.62 12.19
N GLU A 127 -1.34 18.92 13.06
CA GLU A 127 -2.61 19.58 12.71
C GLU A 127 -2.42 20.89 11.95
N ARG A 128 -1.31 21.60 12.18
CA ARG A 128 -1.09 22.95 11.60
C ARG A 128 -0.61 22.91 10.15
N SER A 129 0.04 21.83 9.75
CA SER A 129 0.70 21.70 8.45
C SER A 129 0.10 20.61 7.57
N THR A 130 -0.67 19.70 8.18
CA THR A 130 -1.26 18.56 7.48
C THR A 130 -2.54 18.95 6.75
N THR A 131 -2.62 18.58 5.48
CA THR A 131 -3.88 18.64 4.73
C THR A 131 -4.53 17.27 4.61
N THR A 132 -5.80 17.24 4.28
CA THR A 132 -6.54 15.98 4.17
C THR A 132 -6.85 15.67 2.72
N ILE A 133 -6.59 14.43 2.31
CA ILE A 133 -6.97 13.87 1.02
C ILE A 133 -8.31 13.17 1.23
N ASP A 134 -9.34 13.57 0.48
CA ASP A 134 -10.60 12.85 0.44
C ASP A 134 -10.46 11.62 -0.48
N LEU A 135 -10.62 10.43 0.11
CA LEU A 135 -10.50 9.19 -0.64
C LEU A 135 -11.63 9.00 -1.65
N ASP A 136 -12.82 9.54 -1.37
CA ASP A 136 -13.93 9.46 -2.32
C ASP A 136 -13.61 10.27 -3.58
N ASP A 137 -13.09 11.49 -3.42
CA ASP A 137 -12.66 12.34 -4.55
C ASP A 137 -11.53 11.68 -5.36
N LEU A 138 -10.60 11.00 -4.69
CA LEU A 138 -9.44 10.34 -5.32
C LEU A 138 -9.83 9.18 -6.25
N PHE A 139 -10.95 8.51 -5.94
CA PHE A 139 -11.52 7.44 -6.74
C PHE A 139 -12.73 7.89 -7.57
N GLY A 140 -12.96 9.20 -7.61
CA GLY A 140 -13.92 9.84 -8.51
C GLY A 140 -15.36 9.80 -8.03
N GLY A 141 -15.59 9.55 -6.73
CA GLY A 141 -16.88 9.48 -6.07
C GLY A 141 -17.84 8.58 -6.85
N LEU A 142 -18.05 7.34 -6.40
CA LEU A 142 -19.10 6.51 -7.00
C LEU A 142 -20.45 7.16 -6.67
N LYS A 143 -20.83 8.18 -7.44
CA LYS A 143 -22.17 8.75 -7.47
C LYS A 143 -23.02 7.59 -7.92
N ARG A 144 -23.58 6.87 -6.95
CA ARG A 144 -24.68 5.94 -7.18
C ARG A 144 -25.71 6.75 -7.94
N ALA A 145 -25.82 6.49 -9.25
CA ALA A 145 -26.93 6.99 -10.02
C ALA A 145 -28.19 6.49 -9.31
N ALA A 146 -29.00 7.44 -8.84
CA ALA A 146 -30.29 7.19 -8.20
C ALA A 146 -31.27 6.56 -9.19
#